data_AF-A0A1C6PQ22-F1
#
_entry.id   AF-A0A1C6PQ22-F1
#
_cell.length_a   1.000
_cell.length_b   1.000
_cell.length_c   1.000
_cell.angle_alpha   90.00
_cell.angle_beta   90.00
_cell.angle_gamma   90.00
#
_symmetry.space_group_name_H-M   'P 1'
#
loop_
_entity.id
_entity.type
_entity.pdbx_description
1 polymer ?
#
loop_
_entity_poly.entity_id
_entity_poly.type
_entity_poly.pdbx_seq_one_letter_code
_entity_poly.pdbx_strand_id
1 'polypeptide(L)' 'MSAHPGHAVQPGEMLTEVTATRSITPLRECGSLPGVVEADDLGTYAMKLTCEGA' A
#
# COMPACT_ATOMS: atom_id res chain seq x y z
N MET A 1 -26.85 -11.14 -5.66
CA MET A 1 -25.56 -10.48 -5.92
C MET A 1 -25.47 -9.32 -4.95
N SER A 2 -24.52 -9.12 -4.07
CA SER A 2 -23.54 -9.95 -3.38
C SER A 2 -23.30 -9.15 -2.10
N ALA A 3 -23.34 -9.76 -0.91
CA ALA A 3 -22.92 -9.07 0.30
C ALA A 3 -21.48 -8.58 0.06
N HIS A 4 -21.22 -7.27 0.18
CA HIS A 4 -19.86 -6.73 0.20
C HIS A 4 -19.37 -6.85 1.65
N PRO A 5 -18.51 -7.82 2.00
CA PRO A 5 -17.93 -7.89 3.32
C PRO A 5 -16.66 -7.04 3.28
N GLY A 6 -16.79 -5.75 3.59
CA GLY A 6 -15.66 -4.85 3.69
C GLY A 6 -15.69 -4.14 5.03
N HIS A 7 -14.65 -4.36 5.84
CA HIS A 7 -14.32 -3.71 7.13
C HIS A 7 -14.65 -4.50 8.40
N ALA A 8 -13.84 -5.51 8.67
CA ALA A 8 -13.25 -5.69 9.99
C ALA A 8 -11.81 -6.18 9.81
N VAL A 9 -10.82 -5.41 10.28
CA VAL A 9 -9.47 -5.94 10.52
C VAL A 9 -9.41 -6.23 12.01
N GLN A 10 -9.62 -7.50 12.37
CA GLN A 10 -9.43 -8.02 13.71
C GLN A 10 -7.94 -8.37 13.91
N PRO A 11 -7.31 -8.08 15.07
CA PRO A 11 -5.94 -8.50 15.34
C PRO A 11 -5.90 -10.02 15.52
N GLY A 12 -5.62 -10.72 14.42
CA GLY A 12 -5.71 -12.17 14.27
C GLY A 12 -6.20 -12.63 12.89
N GLU A 13 -6.74 -11.71 12.07
CA GLU A 13 -7.13 -11.98 10.69
C GLU A 13 -6.05 -11.55 9.70
N MET A 14 -5.74 -12.44 8.76
CA MET A 14 -4.76 -12.22 7.70
C MET A 14 -5.23 -11.09 6.79
N LEU A 15 -4.38 -10.09 6.56
CA LEU A 15 -4.69 -8.99 5.64
C LEU A 15 -4.74 -9.51 4.20
N THR A 16 -5.65 -8.96 3.39
CA THR A 16 -5.73 -9.27 1.97
C THR A 16 -4.44 -8.85 1.26
N GLU A 17 -3.81 -9.77 0.54
CA GLU A 17 -2.66 -9.48 -0.32
C GLU A 17 -3.14 -8.89 -1.65
N VAL A 18 -2.50 -7.80 -2.08
CA VAL A 18 -2.81 -7.08 -3.32
C VAL A 18 -1.51 -6.67 -4.03
N THR A 19 -1.52 -6.61 -5.36
CA THR A 19 -0.32 -6.28 -6.13
C THR A 19 -0.26 -4.79 -6.41
N ALA A 20 0.85 -4.14 -6.03
CA ALA A 20 1.10 -2.76 -6.44
C ALA A 20 1.29 -2.67 -7.97
N THR A 21 0.51 -1.82 -8.62
CA THR A 21 0.49 -1.65 -10.08
C THR A 21 1.22 -0.39 -10.53
N ARG A 22 1.22 0.67 -9.70
CA ARG A 22 1.83 1.96 -10.06
C ARG A 22 2.31 2.72 -8.84
N SER A 23 3.54 3.25 -8.90
CA SER A 23 4.03 4.25 -7.94
C SER A 23 3.65 5.66 -8.38
N ILE A 24 3.06 6.45 -7.47
CA ILE A 24 2.44 7.75 -7.79
C ILE A 24 3.29 8.94 -7.29
N THR A 25 4.20 8.79 -6.32
CA THR A 25 4.85 9.97 -5.70
C THR A 25 6.38 9.87 -5.57
N PRO A 26 7.14 10.91 -5.98
CA PRO A 26 8.51 11.12 -5.57
C PRO A 26 8.56 12.04 -4.34
N LEU A 27 8.65 11.50 -3.12
CA LEU A 27 8.82 12.28 -1.88
C LEU A 27 10.29 12.22 -1.43
N ARG A 28 11.10 13.20 -1.85
CA ARG A 28 12.53 13.24 -1.56
C ARG A 28 12.81 14.05 -0.29
N GLU A 29 12.71 13.37 0.84
CA GLU A 29 13.28 13.80 2.12
C GLU A 29 14.28 12.71 2.55
N CYS A 30 15.54 13.10 2.72
CA CYS A 30 16.67 12.21 2.98
C CYS A 30 16.36 11.29 4.18
N GLY A 31 16.27 9.97 3.95
CA GLY A 31 16.22 8.94 4.99
C GLY A 31 14.95 8.07 5.03
N SER A 32 13.81 8.54 4.52
CA SER A 32 12.63 7.70 4.33
C SER A 32 11.82 8.20 3.15
N LEU A 33 11.64 7.35 2.13
CA LEU A 33 10.81 7.69 0.98
C LEU A 33 9.43 7.06 1.21
N PRO A 34 8.44 7.77 1.78
CA PRO A 34 7.07 7.27 1.73
C PRO A 34 6.65 7.20 0.25
N GLY A 35 6.44 6.00 -0.26
CA GLY A 35 5.89 5.74 -1.58
C GLY A 35 4.38 5.62 -1.50
N VAL A 36 3.66 6.33 -2.35
CA VAL A 36 2.24 6.07 -2.57
C VAL A 36 2.11 5.17 -3.79
N VAL A 37 1.35 4.07 -3.66
CA VAL A 37 1.12 3.10 -4.74
C VAL A 37 -0.36 2.86 -5.00
N GLU A 38 -0.73 2.70 -6.26
CA GLU A 38 -2.00 2.08 -6.67
C GLU A 38 -1.82 0.57 -6.69
N ALA A 39 -2.88 -0.18 -6.39
CA ALA A 39 -2.90 -1.63 -6.48
C ALA A 39 -3.98 -2.15 -7.44
N ASP A 40 -3.95 -3.46 -7.71
CA ASP A 40 -4.87 -4.15 -8.62
C ASP A 40 -6.34 -4.19 -8.14
N ASP A 41 -6.56 -3.94 -6.85
CA ASP A 41 -7.86 -3.80 -6.21
C ASP A 41 -8.46 -2.39 -6.34
N LEU A 42 -7.83 -1.52 -7.14
CA LEU A 42 -8.18 -0.10 -7.31
C LEU A 42 -7.97 0.75 -6.04
N GLY A 43 -7.28 0.20 -5.03
CA GLY A 43 -6.90 0.90 -3.80
C GLY A 43 -5.65 1.75 -3.95
N THR A 44 -5.50 2.73 -3.05
CA THR A 44 -4.28 3.55 -2.90
C THR A 44 -3.67 3.28 -1.54
N TYR A 45 -2.39 2.93 -1.53
CA TYR A 45 -1.66 2.48 -0.34
C TYR A 45 -0.43 3.35 -0.07
N ALA A 46 -0.15 3.60 1.21
CA ALA A 46 1.11 4.18 1.65
C ALA A 46 2.11 3.07 2.00
N MET A 47 3.27 3.08 1.35
CA MET A 47 4.34 2.12 1.55
C MET A 47 5.58 2.84 2.06
N LYS A 48 6.18 2.32 3.13
CA LYS A 48 7.48 2.81 3.60
C LYS A 48 8.56 2.24 2.68
N LEU A 49 9.10 3.06 1.79
CA LEU A 49 10.24 2.68 0.97
C LEU A 49 11.51 3.12 1.69
N THR A 50 12.47 2.21 1.81
CA THR A 50 13.82 2.52 2.24
C THR A 50 14.68 2.70 1.00
N CYS A 51 15.29 3.87 0.83
CA CYS A 51 16.34 4.03 -0.17
C CYS A 51 17.66 3.54 0.43
N GLU A 52 18.20 2.44 -0.09
CA GLU A 52 19.63 2.17 0.03
C GLU A 52 20.30 2.81 -1.19
N GLY A 53 21.05 3.89 -0.96
CA GLY A 53 21.59 4.71 -2.04
C GLY A 53 22.82 5.49 -1.62
N ALA A 54 23.94 4.78 -1.52
CA ALA A 54 25.22 5.09 -2.16
C ALA A 54 26.16 3.89 -1.99
#